data_AF-A0A1C3ELA6-F1
#
_entry.id   AF-A0A1C3ELA6-F1
#
_cell.length_a   1.000
_cell.length_b   1.000
_cell.length_c   1.000
_cell.angle_alpha   90.00
_cell.angle_beta   90.00
_cell.angle_gamma   90.00
#
_symmetry.space_group_name_H-M   'P 1'
#
loop_
_entity.id
_entity.type
_entity.pdbx_description
1 polymer ?
#
loop_
_entity_poly.entity_id
_entity_poly.type
_entity_poly.pdbx_seq_one_letter_code
_entity_poly.pdbx_strand_id
1 'polypeptide(L)'
;MRVSRSNIHTDDNVLESWKMTEKNNKAVYAESIEELKKRALDGDSEAQYEIGIRYYHGKSVKCDPKLSFLWIKTAAIGGNVDAQNSLSVMYKKGDACKPDISKAFKWAKRAAKNRHPEAQFNLSIAFKKGQGCKPHLKRSFRWLKRAAHQNETAAQYNLAFAYLDGEGCNPDEEKAYSWMKTSADNGRSDAQYNLAIMLGEGIGCEPDYEKSFIYAKKAVKQSNNPDGYYLLGLLYHSGAGCKKSLDKAQKYFKKATNAGVEKAYQFLNHPSFERIFRGTKCKNLKSAFDDLQALIQEIMDSCRYCNYVDGPIYHFTRWPAINSILPKESNGSETNIIRLYHEDYMNDPNEGKSLLDTFRRSTISTHQKPYELLRDVYDDDINIERELSKHDATYMASFTMSSDRLDLWRAYGADGDGYSLRVNIKSDENFAWSLINSASGKDERTYSLYKVQYSEKAKKKAVKKIAIALNKLRRHIPTDNEELKRECHIAIYYMLNEVMYLYKDEQYSSENEVRLFTRKELHEAQLDESDIGKLFTTTGPILFTGPDSEIVIGPKVKDKRAVELSLKKRLLENGHHHTKVRHSEIDYR
;
A
#
# COMPACT_ATOMS: atom_id res chain seq x y z
N MET A 1 3.38 -15.74 9.21
CA MET A 1 3.37 -14.36 8.71
C MET A 1 3.08 -13.46 9.89
N ARG A 2 4.05 -12.63 10.31
CA ARG A 2 3.93 -11.72 11.46
C ARG A 2 3.34 -10.39 10.99
N VAL A 3 2.45 -9.80 11.78
CA VAL A 3 1.97 -8.44 11.54
C VAL A 3 3.00 -7.51 12.16
N SER A 4 4.02 -7.16 11.38
CA SER A 4 5.15 -6.33 11.81
C SER A 4 4.72 -5.16 12.70
N ARG A 5 5.55 -4.85 13.72
CA ARG A 5 5.49 -3.64 14.56
C ARG A 5 5.19 -2.36 13.77
N SER A 6 5.58 -2.30 12.50
CA SER A 6 5.29 -1.18 11.59
C SER A 6 3.79 -0.94 11.32
N ASN A 7 2.89 -1.90 11.57
CA ASN A 7 1.43 -1.72 11.40
C ASN A 7 0.74 -1.05 12.61
N ILE A 8 1.46 -0.86 13.73
CA ILE A 8 0.92 -0.20 14.92
C ILE A 8 0.93 1.34 14.73
N HIS A 9 1.74 1.84 13.81
CA HIS A 9 1.76 3.25 13.41
C HIS A 9 1.04 3.44 12.09
N THR A 10 -0.12 4.09 12.14
CA THR A 10 -0.64 4.80 10.95
C THR A 10 -0.13 6.23 11.06
N ASP A 11 0.80 6.59 10.18
CA ASP A 11 1.61 7.82 10.24
C ASP A 11 0.81 9.13 10.26
N ASP A 12 -0.52 9.11 10.12
CA ASP A 12 -1.36 10.32 10.16
C ASP A 12 -2.60 10.28 11.07
N ASN A 13 -2.91 9.16 11.76
CA ASN A 13 -4.21 9.01 12.46
C ASN A 13 -4.17 9.03 14.00
N VAL A 14 -3.01 9.19 14.64
CA VAL A 14 -2.95 9.27 16.12
C VAL A 14 -3.35 10.66 16.66
N LEU A 15 -3.43 11.68 15.80
CA LEU A 15 -3.55 13.06 16.25
C LEU A 15 -4.98 13.59 16.14
N GLU A 16 -5.83 13.15 17.06
CA GLU A 16 -7.12 13.80 17.26
C GLU A 16 -6.91 15.31 17.48
N SER A 17 -7.66 16.10 16.70
CA SER A 17 -7.73 17.55 16.89
C SER A 17 -8.41 17.88 18.24
N TRP A 18 -8.27 19.12 18.73
CA TRP A 18 -8.88 19.46 20.02
C TRP A 18 -10.40 19.37 19.88
N LYS A 19 -11.02 18.56 20.74
CA LYS A 19 -12.47 18.32 20.74
C LYS A 19 -13.16 19.25 21.73
N MET A 20 -14.35 19.71 21.32
CA MET A 20 -15.31 20.39 22.19
C MET A 20 -16.19 19.31 22.84
N THR A 21 -16.55 19.51 24.10
CA THR A 21 -17.36 18.55 24.86
C THR A 21 -18.79 18.53 24.34
N GLU A 22 -19.23 17.42 23.74
CA GLU A 22 -20.64 17.21 23.37
C GLU A 22 -21.35 16.41 24.46
N LYS A 23 -22.09 17.08 25.34
CA LYS A 23 -23.07 16.42 26.22
C LYS A 23 -24.28 15.99 25.37
N ASN A 24 -24.20 14.83 24.71
CA ASN A 24 -25.31 14.21 23.96
C ASN A 24 -26.34 13.55 24.89
N ASN A 25 -27.00 14.34 25.75
CA ASN A 25 -28.16 13.86 26.49
C ASN A 25 -29.42 14.62 26.07
N LYS A 26 -30.42 13.91 25.55
CA LYS A 26 -31.77 14.45 25.30
C LYS A 26 -32.40 15.06 26.57
N ALA A 27 -31.92 14.69 27.75
CA ALA A 27 -32.33 15.23 29.04
C ALA A 27 -31.78 16.64 29.36
N VAL A 28 -30.79 17.17 28.61
CA VAL A 28 -30.17 18.47 28.91
C VAL A 28 -31.06 19.65 28.50
N TYR A 29 -32.00 19.48 27.57
CA TYR A 29 -32.81 20.59 27.05
C TYR A 29 -34.24 20.62 27.62
N ALA A 30 -34.44 20.14 28.85
CA ALA A 30 -35.75 20.15 29.50
C ALA A 30 -36.24 21.57 29.85
N GLU A 31 -35.32 22.50 30.11
CA GLU A 31 -35.62 23.89 30.46
C GLU A 31 -35.87 24.75 29.20
N SER A 32 -36.85 25.66 29.28
CA SER A 32 -37.17 26.58 28.18
C SER A 32 -36.01 27.56 27.92
N ILE A 33 -35.91 28.11 26.71
CA ILE A 33 -34.84 29.06 26.40
C ILE A 33 -35.01 30.38 27.18
N GLU A 34 -36.24 30.76 27.50
CA GLU A 34 -36.59 31.94 28.29
C GLU A 34 -36.10 31.83 29.73
N GLU A 35 -36.34 30.70 30.40
CA GLU A 35 -35.87 30.44 31.77
C GLU A 35 -34.35 30.37 31.83
N LEU A 36 -33.75 29.67 30.85
CA LEU A 36 -32.30 29.56 30.76
C LEU A 36 -31.64 30.94 30.56
N LYS A 37 -32.24 31.81 29.73
CA LYS A 37 -31.79 33.21 29.53
C LYS A 37 -31.83 34.02 30.82
N LYS A 38 -32.89 33.86 31.63
CA LYS A 38 -33.00 34.55 32.91
C LYS A 38 -31.85 34.17 33.84
N ARG A 39 -31.60 32.88 34.03
CA ARG A 39 -30.48 32.38 34.85
C ARG A 39 -29.12 32.84 34.32
N ALA A 40 -28.93 32.80 33.00
CA ALA A 40 -27.68 33.25 32.40
C ALA A 40 -27.42 34.74 32.60
N LEU A 41 -28.48 35.58 32.58
CA LEU A 41 -28.42 37.00 32.89
C LEU A 41 -28.16 37.25 34.39
N ASP A 42 -28.65 36.37 35.27
CA ASP A 42 -28.40 36.40 36.72
C ASP A 42 -26.97 35.91 37.10
N GLY A 43 -26.14 35.56 36.10
CA GLY A 43 -24.73 35.21 36.30
C GLY A 43 -24.45 33.71 36.45
N ASP A 44 -25.44 32.83 36.26
CA ASP A 44 -25.26 31.39 36.31
C ASP A 44 -24.38 30.90 35.14
N SER A 45 -23.15 30.51 35.46
CA SER A 45 -22.16 30.09 34.47
C SER A 45 -22.51 28.78 33.75
N GLU A 46 -23.33 27.90 34.34
CA GLU A 46 -23.81 26.68 33.67
C GLU A 46 -24.91 27.04 32.66
N ALA A 47 -25.85 27.90 33.06
CA ALA A 47 -26.88 28.41 32.14
C ALA A 47 -26.27 29.19 30.97
N GLN A 48 -25.24 30.01 31.23
CA GLN A 48 -24.48 30.71 30.19
C GLN A 48 -23.81 29.73 29.22
N TYR A 49 -23.18 28.66 29.73
CA TYR A 49 -22.57 27.65 28.88
C TYR A 49 -23.61 26.94 28.01
N GLU A 50 -24.73 26.53 28.62
CA GLU A 50 -25.80 25.83 27.93
C GLU A 50 -26.44 26.67 26.83
N ILE A 51 -26.72 27.96 27.09
CA ILE A 51 -27.17 28.90 26.04
C ILE A 51 -26.15 28.98 24.92
N GLY A 52 -24.86 29.07 25.27
CA GLY A 52 -23.77 29.09 24.30
C GLY A 52 -23.79 27.88 23.37
N ILE A 53 -24.01 26.68 23.92
CA ILE A 53 -24.14 25.43 23.17
C ILE A 53 -25.44 25.38 22.34
N ARG A 54 -26.57 25.90 22.85
CA ARG A 54 -27.82 25.99 22.09
C ARG A 54 -27.68 26.89 20.87
N TYR A 55 -27.03 28.06 21.01
CA TYR A 55 -26.69 28.92 19.87
C TYR A 55 -25.67 28.32 18.93
N TYR A 56 -24.72 27.51 19.43
CA TYR A 56 -23.73 26.82 18.59
C TYR A 56 -24.41 25.84 17.62
N HIS A 57 -25.31 25.00 18.13
CA HIS A 57 -25.97 23.96 17.34
C HIS A 57 -27.31 24.38 16.71
N GLY A 58 -27.82 25.56 17.05
CA GLY A 58 -29.16 25.99 16.64
C GLY A 58 -30.29 25.15 17.27
N LYS A 59 -30.12 24.71 18.52
CA LYS A 59 -31.15 23.93 19.24
C LYS A 59 -32.09 24.87 19.99
N SER A 60 -33.36 24.88 19.61
CA SER A 60 -34.41 25.76 20.14
C SER A 60 -34.20 27.27 19.90
N VAL A 61 -33.11 27.65 19.22
CA VAL A 61 -32.78 29.00 18.75
C VAL A 61 -32.12 28.92 17.38
N LYS A 62 -32.13 30.00 16.59
CA LYS A 62 -31.33 30.05 15.36
C LYS A 62 -29.83 29.99 15.71
N CYS A 63 -29.07 29.21 14.93
CA CYS A 63 -27.62 29.15 15.09
C CYS A 63 -27.00 30.56 14.98
N ASP A 64 -26.21 30.93 15.98
CA ASP A 64 -25.48 32.20 16.01
C ASP A 64 -24.09 31.97 16.65
N PRO A 65 -23.05 31.77 15.83
CA PRO A 65 -21.70 31.50 16.31
C PRO A 65 -21.12 32.64 17.17
N LYS A 66 -21.50 33.91 16.89
CA LYS A 66 -20.99 35.07 17.64
C LYS A 66 -21.61 35.14 19.04
N LEU A 67 -22.93 34.94 19.14
CA LEU A 67 -23.61 34.86 20.43
C LEU A 67 -23.14 33.63 21.21
N SER A 68 -22.98 32.49 20.54
CA SER A 68 -22.41 31.29 21.15
C SER A 68 -21.05 31.57 21.78
N PHE A 69 -20.12 32.16 21.02
CA PHE A 69 -18.79 32.52 21.51
C PHE A 69 -18.85 33.47 22.70
N LEU A 70 -19.73 34.47 22.66
CA LEU A 70 -19.88 35.43 23.75
C LEU A 70 -20.35 34.73 25.04
N TRP A 71 -21.39 33.92 24.95
CA TRP A 71 -21.95 33.18 26.10
C TRP A 71 -20.95 32.16 26.67
N ILE A 72 -20.31 31.37 25.81
CA ILE A 72 -19.25 30.42 26.22
C ILE A 72 -18.08 31.17 26.87
N LYS A 73 -17.70 32.34 26.34
CA LYS A 73 -16.65 33.16 26.93
C LYS A 73 -17.03 33.69 28.31
N THR A 74 -18.25 34.19 28.48
CA THR A 74 -18.75 34.67 29.77
C THR A 74 -18.79 33.53 30.79
N ALA A 75 -19.32 32.36 30.41
CA ALA A 75 -19.33 31.16 31.24
C ALA A 75 -17.92 30.73 31.67
N ALA A 76 -16.96 30.72 30.73
CA ALA A 76 -15.58 30.35 31.00
C ALA A 76 -14.90 31.31 31.98
N ILE A 77 -15.19 32.61 31.88
CA ILE A 77 -14.74 33.65 32.83
C ILE A 77 -15.39 33.42 34.20
N GLY A 78 -16.69 33.07 34.22
CA GLY A 78 -17.46 32.71 35.42
C GLY A 78 -17.03 31.40 36.09
N GLY A 79 -16.04 30.69 35.55
CA GLY A 79 -15.45 29.51 36.16
C GLY A 79 -16.00 28.17 35.63
N ASN A 80 -16.95 28.20 34.69
CA ASN A 80 -17.49 26.97 34.10
C ASN A 80 -16.38 26.20 33.35
N VAL A 81 -16.11 24.97 33.79
CA VAL A 81 -14.96 24.19 33.32
C VAL A 81 -15.18 23.67 31.90
N ASP A 82 -16.39 23.27 31.55
CA ASP A 82 -16.77 22.83 30.20
C ASP A 82 -16.63 24.00 29.22
N ALA A 83 -17.10 25.19 29.62
CA ALA A 83 -16.94 26.43 28.86
C ALA A 83 -15.47 26.81 28.67
N GLN A 84 -14.61 26.61 29.67
CA GLN A 84 -13.16 26.83 29.54
C GLN A 84 -12.54 25.91 28.49
N ASN A 85 -12.93 24.63 28.44
CA ASN A 85 -12.48 23.70 27.40
C ASN A 85 -13.02 24.11 26.02
N SER A 86 -14.32 24.40 25.91
CA SER A 86 -14.97 24.81 24.67
C SER A 86 -14.38 26.11 24.11
N LEU A 87 -14.16 27.12 24.95
CA LEU A 87 -13.48 28.36 24.56
C LEU A 87 -12.06 28.11 24.06
N SER A 88 -11.35 27.15 24.66
CA SER A 88 -10.00 26.78 24.22
C SER A 88 -10.00 26.22 22.78
N VAL A 89 -11.00 25.40 22.44
CA VAL A 89 -11.17 24.80 21.12
C VAL A 89 -11.60 25.86 20.11
N MET A 90 -12.51 26.76 20.47
CA MET A 90 -12.94 27.88 19.61
C MET A 90 -11.75 28.77 19.23
N TYR A 91 -10.91 29.16 20.20
CA TYR A 91 -9.69 29.93 19.91
C TYR A 91 -8.70 29.17 19.04
N LYS A 92 -8.58 27.84 19.17
CA LYS A 92 -7.69 27.05 18.31
C LYS A 92 -8.19 27.04 16.86
N LYS A 93 -9.49 26.81 16.66
CA LYS A 93 -10.10 26.69 15.32
C LYS A 93 -10.36 28.03 14.65
N GLY A 94 -10.41 29.12 15.41
CA GLY A 94 -10.93 30.41 14.91
C GLY A 94 -12.44 30.41 14.75
N ASP A 95 -13.14 29.63 15.57
CA ASP A 95 -14.58 29.52 15.48
C ASP A 95 -15.23 30.75 16.11
N ALA A 96 -15.94 31.53 15.29
CA ALA A 96 -16.51 32.84 15.62
C ALA A 96 -15.52 33.89 16.18
N CYS A 97 -14.21 33.65 16.07
CA CYS A 97 -13.15 34.53 16.54
C CYS A 97 -11.88 34.38 15.69
N LYS A 98 -10.91 35.31 15.81
CA LYS A 98 -9.60 35.11 15.18
C LYS A 98 -8.86 33.95 15.89
N PRO A 99 -8.29 32.98 15.15
CA PRO A 99 -7.48 31.91 15.75
C PRO A 99 -6.37 32.49 16.64
N ASP A 100 -6.23 31.95 17.85
CA ASP A 100 -5.22 32.36 18.82
C ASP A 100 -4.80 31.16 19.68
N ILE A 101 -3.72 30.49 19.25
CA ILE A 101 -3.22 29.28 19.91
C ILE A 101 -2.71 29.55 21.33
N SER A 102 -2.27 30.77 21.61
CA SER A 102 -1.81 31.17 22.95
C SER A 102 -2.98 31.32 23.91
N LYS A 103 -4.09 31.91 23.48
CA LYS A 103 -5.33 31.93 24.26
C LYS A 103 -5.92 30.54 24.42
N ALA A 104 -5.95 29.74 23.36
CA ALA A 104 -6.38 28.34 23.40
C ALA A 104 -5.62 27.57 24.48
N PHE A 105 -4.28 27.64 24.47
CA PHE A 105 -3.43 26.99 25.48
C PHE A 105 -3.74 27.45 26.91
N LYS A 106 -3.91 28.76 27.12
CA LYS A 106 -4.23 29.32 28.45
C LYS A 106 -5.56 28.79 28.99
N TRP A 107 -6.59 28.73 28.16
CA TRP A 107 -7.91 28.24 28.56
C TRP A 107 -7.93 26.71 28.77
N ALA A 108 -7.32 25.94 27.87
CA ALA A 108 -7.15 24.49 28.05
C ALA A 108 -6.39 24.18 29.35
N LYS A 109 -5.34 24.94 29.66
CA LYS A 109 -4.59 24.81 30.92
C LYS A 109 -5.42 25.11 32.16
N ARG A 110 -6.37 26.05 32.09
CA ARG A 110 -7.31 26.35 33.18
C ARG A 110 -8.28 25.18 33.39
N ALA A 111 -8.95 24.74 32.33
CA ALA A 111 -9.87 23.60 32.39
C ALA A 111 -9.18 22.31 32.86
N ALA A 112 -7.98 22.02 32.36
CA ALA A 112 -7.21 20.84 32.74
C ALA A 112 -6.80 20.82 34.23
N LYS A 113 -6.45 21.99 34.78
CA LYS A 113 -6.18 22.16 36.22
C LYS A 113 -7.42 21.88 37.06
N ASN A 114 -8.59 22.23 36.55
CA ASN A 114 -9.90 21.91 37.14
C ASN A 114 -10.40 20.50 36.77
N ARG A 115 -9.48 19.59 36.46
CA ARG A 115 -9.71 18.15 36.24
C ARG A 115 -10.57 17.76 35.03
N HIS A 116 -10.86 18.67 34.09
CA HIS A 116 -11.61 18.30 32.89
C HIS A 116 -10.82 17.30 32.01
N PRO A 117 -11.35 16.10 31.73
CA PRO A 117 -10.62 15.02 31.06
C PRO A 117 -10.17 15.39 29.64
N GLU A 118 -11.09 15.90 28.80
CA GLU A 118 -10.73 16.31 27.44
C GLU A 118 -9.73 17.48 27.43
N ALA A 119 -9.87 18.46 28.33
CA ALA A 119 -8.91 19.56 28.43
C ALA A 119 -7.52 19.06 28.86
N GLN A 120 -7.42 18.06 29.75
CA GLN A 120 -6.15 17.42 30.10
C GLN A 120 -5.54 16.70 28.90
N PHE A 121 -6.36 16.00 28.11
CA PHE A 121 -5.93 15.40 26.85
C PHE A 121 -5.44 16.45 25.84
N ASN A 122 -6.24 17.49 25.57
CA ASN A 122 -5.89 18.62 24.69
C ASN A 122 -4.59 19.31 25.14
N LEU A 123 -4.42 19.51 26.45
CA LEU A 123 -3.21 20.09 27.01
C LEU A 123 -1.99 19.16 26.83
N SER A 124 -2.17 17.84 26.90
CA SER A 124 -1.10 16.89 26.60
C SER A 124 -0.62 17.02 25.15
N ILE A 125 -1.55 17.07 24.19
CA ILE A 125 -1.24 17.29 22.77
C ILE A 125 -0.54 18.65 22.56
N ALA A 126 -0.98 19.69 23.27
CA ALA A 126 -0.36 21.00 23.20
C ALA A 126 1.11 20.97 23.67
N PHE A 127 1.40 20.27 24.76
CA PHE A 127 2.78 20.07 25.22
C PHE A 127 3.59 19.16 24.29
N LYS A 128 3.00 18.14 23.66
CA LYS A 128 3.70 17.28 22.69
C LYS A 128 4.15 18.09 21.47
N LYS A 129 3.24 18.90 20.90
CA LYS A 129 3.46 19.66 19.67
C LYS A 129 4.05 21.06 19.85
N GLY A 130 4.15 21.57 21.09
CA GLY A 130 4.52 22.98 21.33
C GLY A 130 3.45 23.98 20.87
N GLN A 131 2.17 23.62 20.96
CA GLN A 131 1.09 24.53 20.59
C GLN A 131 0.81 25.52 21.72
N GLY A 132 1.14 26.80 21.50
CA GLY A 132 1.02 27.86 22.50
C GLY A 132 2.03 27.78 23.65
N CYS A 133 3.05 26.90 23.55
CA CYS A 133 4.16 26.76 24.50
C CYS A 133 5.36 26.05 23.83
N LYS A 134 6.52 25.96 24.51
CA LYS A 134 7.61 25.10 24.02
C LYS A 134 7.24 23.61 24.19
N PRO A 135 7.58 22.71 23.23
CA PRO A 135 7.37 21.28 23.38
C PRO A 135 7.98 20.73 24.68
N HIS A 136 7.26 19.81 25.35
CA HIS A 136 7.70 19.22 26.61
C HIS A 136 7.06 17.83 26.85
N LEU A 137 7.70 16.77 26.36
CA LEU A 137 7.17 15.40 26.41
C LEU A 137 6.84 14.89 27.82
N LYS A 138 7.71 15.10 28.82
CA LYS A 138 7.42 14.71 30.23
C LYS A 138 6.20 15.42 30.85
N ARG A 139 5.84 16.62 30.36
CA ARG A 139 4.62 17.32 30.80
C ARG A 139 3.41 16.79 30.05
N SER A 140 3.55 16.57 28.74
CA SER A 140 2.54 15.88 27.93
C SER A 140 2.12 14.56 28.58
N PHE A 141 3.08 13.67 28.83
CA PHE A 141 2.84 12.36 29.43
C PHE A 141 2.08 12.43 30.76
N ARG A 142 2.44 13.37 31.65
CA ARG A 142 1.74 13.55 32.94
C ARG A 142 0.28 13.97 32.78
N TRP A 143 -0.03 14.86 31.84
CA TRP A 143 -1.41 15.28 31.58
C TRP A 143 -2.20 14.19 30.87
N LEU A 144 -1.58 13.49 29.93
CA LEU A 144 -2.15 12.34 29.24
C LEU A 144 -2.55 11.23 30.22
N LYS A 145 -1.65 10.89 31.15
CA LYS A 145 -1.92 9.92 32.22
C LYS A 145 -3.10 10.33 33.09
N ARG A 146 -3.22 11.62 33.44
CA ARG A 146 -4.36 12.13 34.23
C ARG A 146 -5.69 11.99 33.47
N ALA A 147 -5.71 12.33 32.19
CA ALA A 147 -6.90 12.18 31.36
C ALA A 147 -7.31 10.70 31.23
N ALA A 148 -6.35 9.80 30.98
CA ALA A 148 -6.60 8.37 30.84
C ALA A 148 -7.20 7.74 32.12
N HIS A 149 -6.73 8.15 33.30
CA HIS A 149 -7.30 7.74 34.59
C HIS A 149 -8.71 8.28 34.85
N GLN A 150 -9.17 9.28 34.09
CA GLN A 150 -10.53 9.82 34.14
C GLN A 150 -11.41 9.24 33.02
N ASN A 151 -11.07 8.06 32.51
CA ASN A 151 -11.80 7.34 31.46
C ASN A 151 -11.90 8.08 30.11
N GLU A 152 -10.98 9.01 29.84
CA GLU A 152 -10.87 9.61 28.51
C GLU A 152 -10.29 8.58 27.53
N THR A 153 -11.14 7.95 26.73
CA THR A 153 -10.78 6.82 25.86
C THR A 153 -9.68 7.17 24.86
N ALA A 154 -9.67 8.41 24.32
CA ALA A 154 -8.60 8.88 23.43
C ALA A 154 -7.26 9.03 24.18
N ALA A 155 -7.30 9.45 25.44
CA ALA A 155 -6.10 9.55 26.27
C ALA A 155 -5.55 8.16 26.64
N GLN A 156 -6.42 7.17 26.92
CA GLN A 156 -5.99 5.79 27.18
C GLN A 156 -5.26 5.18 25.97
N TYR A 157 -5.82 5.37 24.77
CA TYR A 157 -5.20 4.95 23.52
C TYR A 157 -3.81 5.59 23.33
N ASN A 158 -3.74 6.92 23.43
CA ASN A 158 -2.47 7.65 23.27
C ASN A 158 -1.46 7.33 24.38
N LEU A 159 -1.92 7.02 25.59
CA LEU A 159 -1.03 6.62 26.69
C LEU A 159 -0.41 5.25 26.43
N ALA A 160 -1.13 4.34 25.79
CA ALA A 160 -0.57 3.06 25.38
C ALA A 160 0.59 3.26 24.40
N PHE A 161 0.43 4.10 23.38
CA PHE A 161 1.51 4.48 22.47
C PHE A 161 2.68 5.16 23.17
N ALA A 162 2.40 6.08 24.10
CA ALA A 162 3.46 6.74 24.85
C ALA A 162 4.34 5.75 25.65
N TYR A 163 3.74 4.65 26.14
CA TYR A 163 4.50 3.56 26.76
C TYR A 163 5.18 2.63 25.74
N LEU A 164 4.63 2.39 24.55
CA LEU A 164 5.32 1.62 23.50
C LEU A 164 6.58 2.35 23.01
N ASP A 165 6.45 3.64 22.73
CA ASP A 165 7.49 4.44 22.10
C ASP A 165 8.44 5.11 23.12
N GLY A 166 8.12 5.04 24.42
CA GLY A 166 8.87 5.76 25.47
C GLY A 166 8.72 7.29 25.39
N GLU A 167 7.61 7.79 24.85
CA GLU A 167 7.40 9.23 24.72
C GLU A 167 7.16 9.91 26.08
N GLY A 168 8.20 10.56 26.61
CA GLY A 168 8.12 11.28 27.88
C GLY A 168 8.12 10.37 29.12
N CYS A 169 8.36 9.07 28.94
CA CYS A 169 8.53 8.04 29.97
C CYS A 169 9.54 6.97 29.50
N ASN A 170 9.79 5.92 30.29
CA ASN A 170 10.53 4.77 29.80
C ASN A 170 9.56 3.82 29.08
N PRO A 171 9.97 3.19 27.96
CA PRO A 171 9.14 2.18 27.30
C PRO A 171 8.71 1.07 28.25
N ASP A 172 7.46 0.62 28.13
CA ASP A 172 6.85 -0.41 28.98
C ASP A 172 5.68 -1.08 28.24
N GLU A 173 5.93 -2.24 27.64
CA GLU A 173 4.94 -2.92 26.81
C GLU A 173 3.76 -3.44 27.63
N GLU A 174 3.96 -3.89 28.87
CA GLU A 174 2.88 -4.38 29.74
C GLU A 174 1.90 -3.25 30.09
N LYS A 175 2.43 -2.06 30.44
CA LYS A 175 1.59 -0.88 30.66
C LYS A 175 0.91 -0.45 29.37
N ALA A 176 1.60 -0.50 28.24
CA ALA A 176 0.99 -0.20 26.95
C ALA A 176 -0.20 -1.13 26.66
N TYR A 177 -0.01 -2.44 26.83
CA TYR A 177 -1.05 -3.45 26.65
C TYR A 177 -2.25 -3.17 27.55
N SER A 178 -2.01 -2.91 28.84
CA SER A 178 -3.09 -2.61 29.78
C SER A 178 -3.92 -1.40 29.35
N TRP A 179 -3.28 -0.30 28.96
CA TRP A 179 -3.99 0.92 28.55
C TRP A 179 -4.69 0.78 27.20
N MET A 180 -4.07 0.05 26.25
CA MET A 180 -4.69 -0.27 24.96
C MET A 180 -5.94 -1.11 25.17
N LYS A 181 -5.85 -2.12 26.05
CA LYS A 181 -6.99 -2.96 26.43
C LYS A 181 -8.11 -2.15 27.05
N THR A 182 -7.81 -1.26 28.00
CA THR A 182 -8.82 -0.37 28.59
C THR A 182 -9.51 0.51 27.53
N SER A 183 -8.75 1.10 26.60
CA SER A 183 -9.32 1.92 25.52
C SER A 183 -10.21 1.11 24.57
N ALA A 184 -9.78 -0.11 24.23
CA ALA A 184 -10.55 -1.03 23.38
C ALA A 184 -11.84 -1.50 24.04
N ASP A 185 -11.78 -1.81 25.34
CA ASP A 185 -12.93 -2.21 26.16
C ASP A 185 -13.92 -1.05 26.34
N ASN A 186 -13.43 0.19 26.39
CA ASN A 186 -14.23 1.43 26.35
C ASN A 186 -14.75 1.78 24.95
N GLY A 187 -14.62 0.88 23.97
CA GLY A 187 -15.29 0.97 22.68
C GLY A 187 -14.58 1.80 21.62
N ARG A 188 -13.27 2.09 21.75
CA ARG A 188 -12.53 2.72 20.64
C ARG A 188 -12.13 1.69 19.59
N SER A 189 -12.61 1.85 18.36
CA SER A 189 -12.34 0.93 17.24
C SER A 189 -10.84 0.77 16.92
N ASP A 190 -10.08 1.87 16.94
CA ASP A 190 -8.66 1.85 16.62
C ASP A 190 -7.87 1.11 17.71
N ALA A 191 -8.30 1.26 18.97
CA ALA A 191 -7.74 0.53 20.09
C ALA A 191 -8.05 -0.96 19.99
N GLN A 192 -9.26 -1.35 19.55
CA GLN A 192 -9.61 -2.75 19.32
C GLN A 192 -8.75 -3.37 18.22
N TYR A 193 -8.50 -2.66 17.12
CA TYR A 193 -7.59 -3.13 16.07
C TYR A 193 -6.16 -3.30 16.60
N ASN A 194 -5.60 -2.28 17.25
CA ASN A 194 -4.23 -2.36 17.76
C ASN A 194 -4.07 -3.38 18.88
N LEU A 195 -5.07 -3.54 19.76
CA LEU A 195 -5.08 -4.61 20.74
C LEU A 195 -5.08 -5.99 20.08
N ALA A 196 -5.80 -6.17 18.97
CA ALA A 196 -5.77 -7.43 18.23
C ALA A 196 -4.36 -7.75 17.70
N ILE A 197 -3.61 -6.74 17.24
CA ILE A 197 -2.21 -6.90 16.85
C ILE A 197 -1.34 -7.26 18.06
N MET A 198 -1.43 -6.51 19.15
CA MET A 198 -0.65 -6.76 20.37
C MET A 198 -0.87 -8.18 20.91
N LEU A 199 -2.12 -8.66 20.91
CA LEU A 199 -2.47 -10.03 21.29
C LEU A 199 -1.93 -11.08 20.32
N GLY A 200 -1.92 -10.82 19.02
CA GLY A 200 -1.40 -11.78 18.03
C GLY A 200 0.12 -11.87 18.01
N GLU A 201 0.81 -10.77 18.31
CA GLU A 201 2.27 -10.65 18.35
C GLU A 201 2.86 -10.95 19.74
N GLY A 202 2.06 -10.90 20.81
CA GLY A 202 2.53 -11.02 22.19
C GLY A 202 3.24 -9.77 22.71
N ILE A 203 2.79 -8.58 22.31
CA ILE A 203 3.40 -7.30 22.75
C ILE A 203 2.82 -6.96 24.12
N GLY A 204 3.66 -6.98 25.16
CA GLY A 204 3.25 -6.70 26.54
C GLY A 204 2.31 -7.73 27.17
N CYS A 205 2.13 -8.89 26.52
CA CYS A 205 1.31 -10.00 27.00
C CYS A 205 1.71 -11.31 26.30
N GLU A 206 1.29 -12.45 26.82
CA GLU A 206 1.42 -13.72 26.09
C GLU A 206 0.52 -13.72 24.83
N PRO A 207 0.98 -14.26 23.69
CA PRO A 207 0.19 -14.35 22.48
C PRO A 207 -1.16 -15.07 22.68
N ASP A 208 -2.24 -14.45 22.22
CA ASP A 208 -3.61 -14.98 22.29
C ASP A 208 -4.37 -14.69 20.99
N TYR A 209 -4.31 -15.64 20.07
CA TYR A 209 -4.94 -15.51 18.75
C TYR A 209 -6.47 -15.51 18.81
N GLU A 210 -7.08 -16.15 19.81
CA GLU A 210 -8.54 -16.16 19.97
C GLU A 210 -9.06 -14.77 20.34
N LYS A 211 -8.42 -14.12 21.33
CA LYS A 211 -8.75 -12.73 21.66
C LYS A 211 -8.38 -11.78 20.54
N SER A 212 -7.25 -11.99 19.86
CA SER A 212 -6.89 -11.21 18.66
C SER A 212 -8.01 -11.24 17.62
N PHE A 213 -8.51 -12.43 17.30
CA PHE A 213 -9.62 -12.62 16.36
C PHE A 213 -10.93 -11.95 16.83
N ILE A 214 -11.24 -12.00 18.12
CA ILE A 214 -12.42 -11.33 18.69
C ILE A 214 -12.31 -9.80 18.54
N TYR A 215 -11.19 -9.20 18.93
CA TYR A 215 -11.02 -7.74 18.85
C TYR A 215 -10.91 -7.25 17.40
N ALA A 216 -10.27 -8.01 16.51
CA ALA A 216 -10.25 -7.70 15.08
C ALA A 216 -11.67 -7.64 14.48
N LYS A 217 -12.56 -8.59 14.85
CA LYS A 217 -13.97 -8.53 14.45
C LYS A 217 -14.71 -7.34 15.03
N LYS A 218 -14.46 -6.98 16.30
CA LYS A 218 -15.10 -5.82 16.93
C LYS A 218 -14.72 -4.54 16.18
N ALA A 219 -13.43 -4.34 15.89
CA ALA A 219 -12.95 -3.18 15.15
C ALA A 219 -13.61 -3.07 13.76
N VAL A 220 -13.62 -4.16 13.00
CA VAL A 220 -14.27 -4.21 11.68
C VAL A 220 -15.77 -3.94 11.76
N LYS A 221 -16.47 -4.54 12.74
CA LYS A 221 -17.92 -4.34 12.91
C LYS A 221 -18.27 -2.90 13.26
N GLN A 222 -17.40 -2.22 14.01
CA GLN A 222 -17.67 -0.87 14.51
C GLN A 222 -17.37 0.21 13.47
N SER A 223 -16.23 0.12 12.77
CA SER A 223 -15.74 1.22 11.92
C SER A 223 -15.44 0.83 10.47
N ASN A 224 -15.70 -0.42 10.06
CA ASN A 224 -15.25 -0.96 8.76
C ASN A 224 -13.73 -0.74 8.53
N ASN A 225 -12.92 -0.82 9.59
CA ASN A 225 -11.49 -0.57 9.54
C ASN A 225 -10.82 -1.39 8.40
N PRO A 226 -10.19 -0.73 7.40
CA PRO A 226 -9.54 -1.40 6.27
C PRO A 226 -8.46 -2.40 6.69
N ASP A 227 -7.55 -2.01 7.59
CA ASP A 227 -6.51 -2.90 8.11
C ASP A 227 -7.09 -4.02 8.98
N GLY A 228 -8.23 -3.77 9.64
CA GLY A 228 -8.99 -4.80 10.33
C GLY A 228 -9.50 -5.89 9.39
N TYR A 229 -9.93 -5.55 8.17
CA TYR A 229 -10.28 -6.54 7.16
C TYR A 229 -9.07 -7.39 6.77
N TYR A 230 -7.92 -6.76 6.55
CA TYR A 230 -6.68 -7.48 6.22
C TYR A 230 -6.27 -8.46 7.32
N LEU A 231 -6.28 -8.03 8.59
CA LEU A 231 -5.98 -8.89 9.73
C LEU A 231 -6.93 -10.08 9.83
N LEU A 232 -8.25 -9.86 9.66
CA LEU A 232 -9.21 -10.97 9.64
C LEU A 232 -8.95 -11.92 8.47
N GLY A 233 -8.55 -11.39 7.31
CA GLY A 233 -8.11 -12.19 6.17
C GLY A 233 -6.97 -13.14 6.56
N LEU A 234 -5.91 -12.62 7.19
CA LEU A 234 -4.77 -13.41 7.68
C LEU A 234 -5.17 -14.46 8.73
N LEU A 235 -6.02 -14.10 9.69
CA LEU A 235 -6.47 -15.02 10.74
C LEU A 235 -7.31 -16.17 10.17
N TYR A 236 -8.23 -15.88 9.25
CA TYR A 236 -9.00 -16.94 8.55
C TYR A 236 -8.12 -17.78 7.62
N HIS A 237 -7.14 -17.18 6.97
CA HIS A 237 -6.22 -17.88 6.07
C HIS A 237 -5.35 -18.88 6.82
N SER A 238 -4.79 -18.47 7.96
CA SER A 238 -3.94 -19.30 8.81
C SER A 238 -4.74 -20.28 9.69
N GLY A 239 -5.94 -19.89 10.12
CA GLY A 239 -6.66 -20.59 11.19
C GLY A 239 -6.16 -20.21 12.59
N ALA A 240 -5.41 -19.12 12.74
CA ALA A 240 -5.00 -18.62 14.05
C ALA A 240 -6.22 -18.05 14.80
N GLY A 241 -6.51 -18.60 15.99
CA GLY A 241 -7.62 -18.15 16.83
C GLY A 241 -9.02 -18.41 16.25
N CYS A 242 -9.13 -19.16 15.15
CA CYS A 242 -10.38 -19.47 14.50
C CYS A 242 -10.28 -20.71 13.60
N LYS A 243 -11.42 -21.26 13.17
CA LYS A 243 -11.42 -22.32 12.15
C LYS A 243 -10.92 -21.74 10.81
N LYS A 244 -9.81 -22.27 10.29
CA LYS A 244 -9.27 -21.94 8.96
C LYS A 244 -10.37 -21.97 7.90
N SER A 245 -10.48 -20.89 7.12
CA SER A 245 -11.48 -20.72 6.08
C SER A 245 -10.95 -19.82 4.97
N LEU A 246 -10.48 -20.44 3.88
CA LEU A 246 -9.96 -19.71 2.72
C LEU A 246 -11.04 -18.83 2.08
N ASP A 247 -12.29 -19.28 2.00
CA ASP A 247 -13.39 -18.48 1.45
C ASP A 247 -13.64 -17.19 2.25
N LYS A 248 -13.61 -17.28 3.59
CA LYS A 248 -13.73 -16.09 4.44
C LYS A 248 -12.50 -15.20 4.30
N ALA A 249 -11.31 -15.79 4.24
CA ALA A 249 -10.07 -15.05 4.01
C ALA A 249 -10.16 -14.22 2.72
N GLN A 250 -10.52 -14.85 1.60
CA GLN A 250 -10.75 -14.20 0.30
C GLN A 250 -11.75 -13.04 0.40
N LYS A 251 -12.89 -13.25 1.07
CA LYS A 251 -13.88 -12.19 1.28
C LYS A 251 -13.30 -10.99 2.04
N TYR A 252 -12.49 -11.22 3.05
CA TYR A 252 -11.89 -10.16 3.85
C TYR A 252 -10.73 -9.47 3.12
N PHE A 253 -9.89 -10.19 2.38
CA PHE A 253 -8.87 -9.59 1.52
C PHE A 253 -9.49 -8.72 0.41
N LYS A 254 -10.61 -9.15 -0.19
CA LYS A 254 -11.33 -8.34 -1.21
C LYS A 254 -11.87 -7.06 -0.60
N LYS A 255 -12.42 -7.12 0.62
CA LYS A 255 -12.86 -5.93 1.35
C LYS A 255 -11.71 -4.99 1.71
N ALA A 256 -10.57 -5.53 2.14
CA ALA A 256 -9.38 -4.75 2.47
C ALA A 256 -8.84 -4.03 1.22
N THR A 257 -8.73 -4.75 0.10
CA THR A 257 -8.29 -4.20 -1.20
C THR A 257 -9.22 -3.10 -1.69
N ASN A 258 -10.54 -3.33 -1.68
CA ASN A 258 -11.53 -2.31 -2.05
C ASN A 258 -11.51 -1.07 -1.14
N ALA A 259 -10.94 -1.19 0.06
CA ALA A 259 -10.77 -0.11 1.03
C ALA A 259 -9.37 0.52 0.99
N GLY A 260 -8.53 0.18 -0.01
CA GLY A 260 -7.20 0.76 -0.22
C GLY A 260 -6.06 0.04 0.48
N VAL A 261 -6.26 -1.17 1.04
CA VAL A 261 -5.18 -1.94 1.66
C VAL A 261 -4.46 -2.78 0.60
N GLU A 262 -3.46 -2.20 -0.06
CA GLU A 262 -2.72 -2.81 -1.18
C GLU A 262 -2.11 -4.18 -0.82
N LYS A 263 -1.51 -4.29 0.38
CA LYS A 263 -0.92 -5.54 0.89
C LYS A 263 -1.90 -6.72 0.94
N ALA A 264 -3.22 -6.48 0.90
CA ALA A 264 -4.22 -7.52 0.86
C ALA A 264 -4.33 -8.22 -0.50
N TYR A 265 -3.95 -7.53 -1.58
CA TYR A 265 -4.10 -8.02 -2.94
C TYR A 265 -3.34 -9.33 -3.16
N GLN A 266 -2.11 -9.44 -2.62
CA GLN A 266 -1.27 -10.64 -2.76
C GLN A 266 -1.97 -11.94 -2.33
N PHE A 267 -2.99 -11.83 -1.47
CA PHE A 267 -3.75 -12.96 -0.97
C PHE A 267 -5.04 -13.22 -1.74
N LEU A 268 -5.37 -12.44 -2.77
CA LEU A 268 -6.55 -12.66 -3.60
C LEU A 268 -6.33 -13.82 -4.57
N ASN A 269 -7.41 -14.55 -4.84
CA ASN A 269 -7.42 -15.57 -5.89
C ASN A 269 -7.20 -14.92 -7.26
N HIS A 270 -6.55 -15.65 -8.17
CA HIS A 270 -6.32 -15.18 -9.54
C HIS A 270 -7.66 -14.77 -10.20
N PRO A 271 -7.75 -13.65 -10.94
CA PRO A 271 -9.01 -13.15 -11.50
C PRO A 271 -9.77 -14.17 -12.36
N SER A 272 -9.06 -15.03 -13.09
CA SER A 272 -9.67 -16.11 -13.90
C SER A 272 -10.49 -17.10 -13.08
N PHE A 273 -10.30 -17.19 -11.76
CA PHE A 273 -11.09 -18.06 -10.89
C PHE A 273 -12.55 -17.62 -10.83
N GLU A 274 -12.84 -16.32 -11.05
CA GLU A 274 -14.23 -15.85 -11.12
C GLU A 274 -14.99 -16.52 -12.28
N ARG A 275 -14.35 -16.77 -13.43
CA ARG A 275 -14.95 -17.48 -14.58
C ARG A 275 -15.14 -18.97 -14.29
N ILE A 276 -14.11 -19.64 -13.75
CA ILE A 276 -14.11 -21.09 -13.49
C ILE A 276 -15.13 -21.49 -12.40
N PHE A 277 -15.21 -20.70 -11.32
CA PHE A 277 -16.00 -21.05 -10.14
C PHE A 277 -17.33 -20.30 -10.03
N ARG A 278 -17.77 -19.62 -11.10
CA ARG A 278 -19.10 -19.01 -11.17
C ARG A 278 -20.17 -20.10 -11.14
N GLY A 279 -20.77 -20.35 -9.98
CA GLY A 279 -21.80 -21.37 -9.82
C GLY A 279 -21.29 -22.81 -9.69
N THR A 280 -20.01 -23.08 -9.96
CA THR A 280 -19.38 -24.41 -9.85
C THR A 280 -19.03 -24.76 -8.41
N LYS A 281 -19.52 -25.90 -7.90
CA LYS A 281 -19.20 -26.43 -6.54
C LYS A 281 -18.09 -27.48 -6.53
N CYS A 282 -17.15 -27.46 -7.48
CA CYS A 282 -16.06 -28.45 -7.52
C CYS A 282 -14.93 -28.09 -6.54
N LYS A 283 -15.08 -28.52 -5.28
CA LYS A 283 -14.10 -28.27 -4.22
C LYS A 283 -12.69 -28.78 -4.55
N ASN A 284 -12.59 -29.92 -5.24
CA ASN A 284 -11.32 -30.53 -5.61
C ASN A 284 -10.59 -29.74 -6.70
N LEU A 285 -11.33 -29.29 -7.72
CA LEU A 285 -10.78 -28.40 -8.76
C LEU A 285 -10.29 -27.08 -8.15
N LYS A 286 -11.11 -26.48 -7.27
CA LYS A 286 -10.72 -25.27 -6.53
C LYS A 286 -9.44 -25.49 -5.71
N SER A 287 -9.38 -26.56 -4.92
CA SER A 287 -8.19 -26.88 -4.14
C SER A 287 -6.95 -27.11 -5.00
N ALA A 288 -7.07 -27.72 -6.18
CA ALA A 288 -5.94 -27.91 -7.08
C ALA A 288 -5.46 -26.58 -7.72
N PHE A 289 -6.38 -25.67 -8.02
CA PHE A 289 -6.04 -24.31 -8.47
C PHE A 289 -5.41 -23.46 -7.36
N ASP A 290 -5.91 -23.56 -6.13
CA ASP A 290 -5.30 -22.91 -4.96
C ASP A 290 -3.85 -23.39 -4.76
N ASP A 291 -3.59 -24.69 -4.93
CA ASP A 291 -2.23 -25.26 -4.85
C ASP A 291 -1.32 -24.76 -5.98
N LEU A 292 -1.84 -24.68 -7.22
CA LEU A 292 -1.10 -24.13 -8.35
C LEU A 292 -0.75 -22.66 -8.07
N GLN A 293 -1.72 -21.86 -7.60
CA GLN A 293 -1.51 -20.45 -7.29
C GLN A 293 -0.44 -20.27 -6.21
N ALA A 294 -0.50 -21.06 -5.13
CA ALA A 294 0.50 -21.03 -4.07
C ALA A 294 1.91 -21.41 -4.58
N LEU A 295 2.01 -22.38 -5.49
CA LEU A 295 3.28 -22.74 -6.11
C LEU A 295 3.84 -21.62 -6.99
N ILE A 296 2.99 -20.99 -7.81
CA ILE A 296 3.40 -19.87 -8.66
C ILE A 296 3.93 -18.73 -7.79
N GLN A 297 3.21 -18.39 -6.72
CA GLN A 297 3.68 -17.40 -5.74
C GLN A 297 5.05 -17.78 -5.16
N GLU A 298 5.23 -19.04 -4.75
CA GLU A 298 6.52 -19.52 -4.22
C GLU A 298 7.66 -19.31 -5.22
N ILE A 299 7.42 -19.58 -6.51
CA ILE A 299 8.42 -19.41 -7.57
C ILE A 299 8.72 -17.91 -7.78
N MET A 300 7.69 -17.08 -7.93
CA MET A 300 7.84 -15.64 -8.12
C MET A 300 8.59 -15.00 -6.94
N ASP A 301 8.23 -15.36 -5.70
CA ASP A 301 8.89 -14.89 -4.48
C ASP A 301 10.36 -15.29 -4.44
N SER A 302 10.70 -16.50 -4.89
CA SER A 302 12.09 -16.96 -4.96
C SER A 302 12.95 -16.19 -5.97
N CYS A 303 12.28 -15.54 -6.93
CA CYS A 303 12.91 -14.68 -7.93
C CYS A 303 12.83 -13.21 -7.57
N ARG A 304 12.18 -12.81 -6.46
CA ARG A 304 11.97 -11.40 -6.14
C ARG A 304 13.30 -10.66 -6.02
N TYR A 305 13.35 -9.48 -6.63
CA TYR A 305 14.49 -8.57 -6.54
C TYR A 305 14.24 -7.55 -5.43
N CYS A 306 15.25 -7.36 -4.57
CA CYS A 306 15.23 -6.41 -3.46
C CYS A 306 16.43 -5.48 -3.56
N ASN A 307 16.21 -4.25 -4.03
CA ASN A 307 17.26 -3.25 -4.31
C ASN A 307 18.26 -3.05 -3.15
N TYR A 308 17.82 -3.08 -1.90
CA TYR A 308 18.70 -2.96 -0.72
C TYR A 308 19.73 -4.11 -0.60
N VAL A 309 19.36 -5.31 -1.05
CA VAL A 309 20.21 -6.51 -0.99
C VAL A 309 21.01 -6.66 -2.28
N ASP A 310 20.41 -6.30 -3.41
CA ASP A 310 20.87 -6.73 -4.72
C ASP A 310 21.63 -5.65 -5.51
N GLY A 311 21.62 -4.40 -5.04
CA GLY A 311 22.24 -3.28 -5.72
C GLY A 311 21.40 -2.77 -6.90
N PRO A 312 21.78 -1.66 -7.55
CA PRO A 312 20.93 -0.94 -8.50
C PRO A 312 20.68 -1.69 -9.81
N ILE A 313 19.60 -1.31 -10.50
CA ILE A 313 19.29 -1.76 -11.86
C ILE A 313 19.24 -0.60 -12.86
N TYR A 314 19.44 -0.94 -14.12
CA TYR A 314 19.63 0.00 -15.22
C TYR A 314 18.78 -0.37 -16.43
N HIS A 315 18.24 0.66 -17.07
CA HIS A 315 17.50 0.59 -18.32
C HIS A 315 18.33 1.18 -19.46
N PHE A 316 18.67 0.36 -20.45
CA PHE A 316 19.38 0.80 -21.65
C PHE A 316 18.39 1.31 -22.69
N THR A 317 18.71 2.45 -23.29
CA THR A 317 17.80 3.15 -24.20
C THR A 317 18.53 4.04 -25.20
N ARG A 318 17.77 4.74 -26.05
CA ARG A 318 18.25 5.59 -27.15
C ARG A 318 17.75 7.03 -27.03
N TRP A 319 18.31 7.94 -27.82
CA TRP A 319 17.94 9.37 -27.74
C TRP A 319 16.45 9.68 -27.95
N PRO A 320 15.71 9.02 -28.86
CA PRO A 320 14.28 9.24 -29.00
C PRO A 320 13.50 8.99 -27.70
N ALA A 321 13.85 7.92 -26.98
CA ALA A 321 13.25 7.63 -25.68
C ALA A 321 13.63 8.69 -24.64
N ILE A 322 14.89 9.14 -24.60
CA ILE A 322 15.32 10.25 -23.74
C ILE A 322 14.48 11.51 -23.99
N ASN A 323 14.17 11.85 -25.25
CA ASN A 323 13.31 13.01 -25.54
C ASN A 323 11.88 12.82 -25.04
N SER A 324 11.36 11.59 -25.05
CA SER A 324 10.04 11.28 -24.52
C SER A 324 9.98 11.36 -23.00
N ILE A 325 11.04 10.93 -22.30
CA ILE A 325 11.05 10.88 -20.83
C ILE A 325 11.63 12.12 -20.15
N LEU A 326 12.38 12.91 -20.91
CA LEU A 326 13.02 14.14 -20.48
C LEU A 326 12.93 15.16 -21.63
N PRO A 327 11.75 15.78 -21.82
CA PRO A 327 11.51 16.72 -22.90
C PRO A 327 12.36 17.99 -22.76
N LYS A 328 12.55 18.71 -23.88
CA LYS A 328 13.31 19.96 -23.91
C LYS A 328 12.64 21.07 -23.10
N GLU A 329 11.32 21.09 -23.08
CA GLU A 329 10.51 22.04 -22.32
C GLU A 329 9.53 21.23 -21.47
N SER A 330 9.39 21.61 -20.20
CA SER A 330 8.40 21.00 -19.30
C SER A 330 7.01 21.32 -19.82
N ASN A 331 6.23 20.27 -20.10
CA ASN A 331 4.82 20.36 -20.51
C ASN A 331 3.85 20.20 -19.33
N GLY A 332 4.37 20.11 -18.09
CA GLY A 332 3.57 19.93 -16.88
C GLY A 332 3.01 18.52 -16.66
N SER A 333 3.27 17.55 -17.54
CA SER A 333 2.95 16.12 -17.30
C SER A 333 4.20 15.34 -16.88
N GLU A 334 4.04 14.41 -15.94
CA GLU A 334 5.13 13.51 -15.53
C GLU A 334 5.46 12.56 -16.70
N THR A 335 6.65 12.72 -17.28
CA THR A 335 7.09 12.00 -18.49
C THR A 335 8.15 10.93 -18.20
N ASN A 336 8.61 10.81 -16.96
CA ASN A 336 9.70 9.93 -16.50
C ASN A 336 9.26 8.46 -16.25
N ILE A 337 8.54 7.90 -17.21
CA ILE A 337 7.95 6.56 -17.19
C ILE A 337 8.73 5.59 -18.09
N ILE A 338 8.57 4.29 -17.87
CA ILE A 338 9.10 3.23 -18.72
C ILE A 338 7.91 2.58 -19.45
N ARG A 339 8.07 2.37 -20.76
CA ARG A 339 7.12 1.60 -21.56
C ARG A 339 7.35 0.11 -21.33
N LEU A 340 6.27 -0.62 -21.06
CA LEU A 340 6.23 -2.07 -20.94
C LEU A 340 5.54 -2.59 -22.20
N TYR A 341 6.25 -3.42 -22.96
CA TYR A 341 5.78 -3.90 -24.26
C TYR A 341 5.14 -5.27 -24.11
N HIS A 342 4.16 -5.55 -24.98
CA HIS A 342 3.50 -6.86 -25.06
C HIS A 342 4.55 -7.99 -25.23
N GLU A 343 4.29 -9.16 -24.64
CA GLU A 343 5.23 -10.28 -24.64
C GLU A 343 5.63 -10.76 -26.05
N ASP A 344 4.74 -10.61 -27.03
CA ASP A 344 4.98 -10.96 -28.44
C ASP A 344 6.05 -10.09 -29.13
N TYR A 345 6.45 -8.96 -28.54
CA TYR A 345 7.50 -8.10 -29.08
C TYR A 345 8.90 -8.43 -28.55
N MET A 346 9.05 -9.53 -27.80
CA MET A 346 10.36 -9.98 -27.39
C MET A 346 11.24 -10.34 -28.60
N ASN A 347 12.46 -9.82 -28.60
CA ASN A 347 13.36 -9.88 -29.75
C ASN A 347 13.75 -11.31 -30.14
N ASP A 348 13.70 -12.27 -29.21
CA ASP A 348 13.77 -13.70 -29.49
C ASP A 348 12.49 -14.40 -28.97
N PRO A 349 11.68 -15.05 -29.83
CA PRO A 349 10.47 -15.77 -29.42
C PRO A 349 10.72 -16.91 -28.42
N ASN A 350 11.96 -17.40 -28.32
CA ASN A 350 12.38 -18.41 -27.34
C ASN A 350 12.90 -17.77 -26.04
N GLU A 351 13.08 -16.45 -26.01
CA GLU A 351 13.60 -15.69 -24.89
C GLU A 351 12.61 -15.69 -23.72
N GLY A 352 12.88 -16.53 -22.72
CA GLY A 352 11.92 -16.75 -21.62
C GLY A 352 10.98 -17.94 -21.85
N LYS A 353 11.14 -18.71 -22.93
CA LYS A 353 10.46 -20.02 -23.10
C LYS A 353 11.39 -21.20 -22.84
N SER A 354 12.61 -20.98 -22.34
CA SER A 354 13.56 -22.05 -21.97
C SER A 354 12.98 -23.05 -20.96
N LEU A 355 12.08 -22.58 -20.07
CA LEU A 355 11.36 -23.44 -19.14
C LEU A 355 10.38 -24.36 -19.90
N LEU A 356 9.66 -23.84 -20.89
CA LEU A 356 8.77 -24.58 -21.79
C LEU A 356 9.55 -25.64 -22.59
N ASP A 357 10.70 -25.29 -23.13
CA ASP A 357 11.58 -26.25 -23.81
C ASP A 357 12.09 -27.34 -22.86
N THR A 358 12.37 -26.98 -21.61
CA THR A 358 12.73 -27.96 -20.58
C THR A 358 11.57 -28.94 -20.33
N PHE A 359 10.33 -28.46 -20.26
CA PHE A 359 9.14 -29.32 -20.20
C PHE A 359 9.07 -30.26 -21.42
N ARG A 360 9.24 -29.72 -22.64
CA ARG A 360 9.21 -30.46 -23.92
C ARG A 360 10.34 -31.49 -24.09
N ARG A 361 11.47 -31.33 -23.42
CA ARG A 361 12.53 -32.36 -23.44
C ARG A 361 12.26 -33.47 -22.43
N SER A 362 11.65 -33.13 -21.29
CA SER A 362 11.33 -34.12 -20.25
C SER A 362 10.16 -35.06 -20.60
N THR A 363 9.21 -34.63 -21.44
CA THR A 363 8.17 -35.48 -22.07
C THR A 363 8.75 -36.65 -22.83
N ILE A 364 9.68 -36.36 -23.74
CA ILE A 364 10.23 -37.30 -24.73
C ILE A 364 10.95 -38.46 -24.03
N SER A 365 11.54 -38.21 -22.86
CA SER A 365 12.29 -39.23 -22.12
C SER A 365 11.45 -40.14 -21.20
N THR A 366 10.19 -39.81 -20.88
CA THR A 366 9.48 -40.50 -19.78
C THR A 366 8.03 -40.94 -20.04
N HIS A 367 7.37 -40.59 -21.15
CA HIS A 367 5.94 -40.88 -21.37
C HIS A 367 5.05 -40.47 -20.17
N GLN A 368 5.45 -39.43 -19.44
CA GLN A 368 4.74 -39.00 -18.25
C GLN A 368 3.63 -38.00 -18.59
N LYS A 369 2.39 -38.45 -18.38
CA LYS A 369 1.12 -37.70 -18.31
C LYS A 369 1.15 -36.22 -17.84
N PRO A 370 1.95 -35.77 -16.85
CA PRO A 370 2.04 -34.33 -16.47
C PRO A 370 2.26 -33.37 -17.61
N TYR A 371 3.05 -33.78 -18.58
CA TYR A 371 3.49 -32.90 -19.63
C TYR A 371 2.49 -32.84 -20.80
N GLU A 372 1.55 -33.77 -20.86
CA GLU A 372 0.43 -33.73 -21.81
C GLU A 372 -0.43 -32.49 -21.56
N LEU A 373 -0.76 -32.14 -20.30
CA LEU A 373 -1.58 -30.95 -20.04
C LEU A 373 -0.88 -29.65 -20.45
N LEU A 374 0.45 -29.56 -20.30
CA LEU A 374 1.20 -28.40 -20.80
C LEU A 374 1.20 -28.36 -22.32
N ARG A 375 1.36 -29.51 -22.97
CA ARG A 375 1.20 -29.65 -24.42
C ARG A 375 -0.22 -29.26 -24.84
N ASP A 376 -1.26 -29.66 -24.12
CA ASP A 376 -2.65 -29.31 -24.44
C ASP A 376 -2.96 -27.83 -24.15
N VAL A 377 -2.17 -27.15 -23.32
CA VAL A 377 -2.29 -25.71 -23.05
C VAL A 377 -1.48 -24.88 -24.06
N TYR A 378 -0.36 -25.39 -24.57
CA TYR A 378 0.59 -24.63 -25.40
C TYR A 378 0.79 -25.15 -26.84
N ASP A 379 0.45 -26.39 -27.17
CA ASP A 379 0.72 -27.07 -28.47
C ASP A 379 -0.55 -27.63 -29.16
N ASP A 380 -1.57 -28.14 -28.45
CA ASP A 380 -2.78 -28.75 -29.07
C ASP A 380 -4.05 -27.86 -28.89
N ASP A 381 -4.60 -27.34 -30.00
CA ASP A 381 -6.00 -26.88 -30.17
C ASP A 381 -6.58 -25.83 -29.22
N ILE A 382 -5.76 -24.92 -28.71
CA ILE A 382 -6.30 -23.60 -28.42
C ILE A 382 -5.52 -22.55 -29.18
N ASN A 383 -6.24 -21.94 -30.11
CA ASN A 383 -6.02 -20.66 -30.76
C ASN A 383 -5.80 -19.51 -29.73
N ILE A 384 -5.27 -19.77 -28.53
CA ILE A 384 -5.05 -18.78 -27.45
C ILE A 384 -4.17 -17.67 -28.01
N GLU A 385 -3.00 -17.94 -28.60
CA GLU A 385 -2.19 -16.87 -29.22
C GLU A 385 -2.93 -16.07 -30.32
N ARG A 386 -3.88 -16.69 -31.05
CA ARG A 386 -4.71 -16.01 -32.08
C ARG A 386 -5.97 -15.32 -31.54
N GLU A 387 -6.46 -15.68 -30.35
CA GLU A 387 -7.63 -15.09 -29.68
C GLU A 387 -7.25 -14.18 -28.50
N LEU A 388 -6.00 -14.27 -28.01
CA LEU A 388 -5.43 -13.46 -26.92
C LEU A 388 -5.32 -11.99 -27.30
N SER A 389 -5.32 -11.68 -28.59
CA SER A 389 -5.52 -10.31 -29.08
C SER A 389 -6.90 -9.74 -28.71
N LYS A 390 -7.73 -10.43 -27.91
CA LYS A 390 -8.99 -9.96 -27.33
C LYS A 390 -9.03 -10.05 -25.80
N HIS A 391 -7.94 -10.45 -25.14
CA HIS A 391 -7.90 -10.73 -23.70
C HIS A 391 -6.67 -10.09 -23.01
N ASP A 392 -6.51 -10.38 -21.72
CA ASP A 392 -5.38 -9.96 -20.89
C ASP A 392 -4.03 -10.48 -21.41
N ALA A 393 -3.05 -9.60 -21.55
CA ALA A 393 -1.69 -9.93 -21.98
C ALA A 393 -0.62 -9.47 -20.98
N THR A 394 0.59 -10.02 -21.06
CA THR A 394 1.72 -9.74 -20.16
C THR A 394 2.67 -8.71 -20.77
N TYR A 395 2.54 -7.47 -20.32
CA TYR A 395 3.44 -6.40 -20.71
C TYR A 395 4.65 -6.38 -19.78
N MET A 396 5.84 -6.26 -20.34
CA MET A 396 7.06 -6.29 -19.53
C MET A 396 8.19 -5.42 -20.05
N ALA A 397 9.14 -5.17 -19.16
CA ALA A 397 10.44 -4.59 -19.50
C ALA A 397 11.55 -5.33 -18.76
N SER A 398 12.70 -5.43 -19.42
CA SER A 398 13.92 -5.98 -18.87
C SER A 398 14.89 -4.86 -18.46
N PHE A 399 15.55 -5.09 -17.34
CA PHE A 399 16.61 -4.27 -16.76
C PHE A 399 17.84 -5.13 -16.53
N THR A 400 18.99 -4.51 -16.39
CA THR A 400 20.23 -5.21 -16.02
C THR A 400 20.81 -4.64 -14.74
N MET A 401 21.57 -5.45 -14.00
CA MET A 401 22.30 -5.00 -12.81
C MET A 401 23.60 -4.25 -13.12
N SER A 402 24.00 -4.15 -14.39
CA SER A 402 25.21 -3.40 -14.78
C SER A 402 24.89 -2.13 -15.55
N SER A 403 25.41 -1.01 -15.08
CA SER A 403 25.27 0.29 -15.72
C SER A 403 26.01 0.42 -17.05
N ASP A 404 27.02 -0.41 -17.28
CA ASP A 404 28.00 -0.26 -18.34
C ASP A 404 28.31 -1.66 -18.91
N ARG A 405 27.76 -1.96 -20.10
CA ARG A 405 27.77 -3.30 -20.72
C ARG A 405 28.05 -3.23 -22.21
N LEU A 406 29.14 -3.84 -22.68
CA LEU A 406 29.57 -3.74 -24.08
C LEU A 406 28.55 -4.35 -25.07
N ASP A 407 27.98 -5.49 -24.73
CA ASP A 407 26.94 -6.17 -25.51
C ASP A 407 25.65 -5.35 -25.61
N LEU A 408 25.19 -4.75 -24.51
CA LEU A 408 24.04 -3.84 -24.53
C LEU A 408 24.35 -2.54 -25.26
N TRP A 409 25.58 -2.01 -25.16
CA TRP A 409 26.00 -0.89 -25.99
C TRP A 409 26.05 -1.23 -27.47
N ARG A 410 26.34 -2.49 -27.85
CA ARG A 410 26.22 -2.95 -29.24
C ARG A 410 24.77 -3.01 -29.70
N ALA A 411 23.86 -3.48 -28.86
CA ALA A 411 22.44 -3.58 -29.20
C ALA A 411 21.74 -2.20 -29.28
N TYR A 412 21.95 -1.36 -28.28
CA TYR A 412 21.24 -0.08 -28.14
C TYR A 412 22.01 1.12 -28.69
N GLY A 413 23.33 1.07 -28.77
CA GLY A 413 24.18 2.19 -29.20
C GLY A 413 24.73 2.06 -30.62
N ALA A 414 24.20 1.13 -31.44
CA ALA A 414 24.68 0.89 -32.81
C ALA A 414 24.73 2.18 -33.66
N ASP A 415 23.79 3.10 -33.43
CA ASP A 415 23.63 4.37 -34.17
C ASP A 415 24.38 5.56 -33.53
N GLY A 416 25.13 5.32 -32.44
CA GLY A 416 25.88 6.36 -31.73
C GLY A 416 25.06 7.21 -30.76
N ASP A 417 23.93 6.69 -30.27
CA ASP A 417 23.01 7.39 -29.38
C ASP A 417 22.55 6.54 -28.18
N GLY A 418 23.42 5.64 -27.68
CA GLY A 418 23.09 4.79 -26.54
C GLY A 418 23.17 5.51 -25.19
N TYR A 419 22.20 5.24 -24.31
CA TYR A 419 22.16 5.71 -22.92
C TYR A 419 21.79 4.58 -21.96
N SER A 420 22.19 4.71 -20.70
CA SER A 420 21.77 3.82 -19.60
C SER A 420 21.27 4.66 -18.44
N LEU A 421 20.11 4.30 -17.90
CA LEU A 421 19.39 5.05 -16.87
C LEU A 421 19.27 4.20 -15.62
N ARG A 422 19.68 4.74 -14.48
CA ARG A 422 19.43 4.06 -13.20
C ARG A 422 17.94 4.16 -12.84
N VAL A 423 17.34 3.00 -12.54
CA VAL A 423 15.93 2.92 -12.13
C VAL A 423 15.86 2.94 -10.61
N ASN A 424 15.09 3.87 -10.04
CA ASN A 424 14.96 4.03 -8.59
C ASN A 424 13.68 3.36 -8.10
N ILE A 425 13.84 2.33 -7.28
CA ILE A 425 12.71 1.52 -6.80
C ILE A 425 12.73 1.52 -5.28
N LYS A 426 11.57 1.86 -4.71
CA LYS A 426 11.33 1.78 -3.26
C LYS A 426 11.09 0.31 -2.91
N SER A 427 11.78 -0.18 -1.89
CA SER A 427 11.94 -1.61 -1.58
C SER A 427 10.69 -2.36 -1.11
N ASP A 428 9.54 -1.69 -1.02
CA ASP A 428 8.47 -2.10 -0.10
C ASP A 428 7.20 -2.59 -0.83
N GLU A 429 7.22 -2.64 -2.16
CA GLU A 429 6.04 -2.86 -2.99
C GLU A 429 5.84 -4.35 -3.28
N ASN A 430 4.68 -4.88 -2.87
CA ASN A 430 4.38 -6.31 -2.83
C ASN A 430 3.69 -6.82 -4.10
N PHE A 431 3.88 -8.13 -4.31
CA PHE A 431 3.29 -8.93 -5.36
C PHE A 431 1.77 -8.83 -5.40
N ALA A 432 1.21 -8.47 -6.56
CA ALA A 432 -0.22 -8.33 -6.72
C ALA A 432 -0.65 -8.68 -8.15
N TRP A 433 -0.30 -9.89 -8.61
CA TRP A 433 -0.76 -10.53 -9.86
C TRP A 433 -0.83 -9.64 -11.10
N SER A 434 0.07 -8.66 -11.19
CA SER A 434 0.33 -7.78 -12.34
C SER A 434 -0.84 -6.93 -12.87
N LEU A 435 -2.07 -7.07 -12.34
CA LEU A 435 -3.25 -6.25 -12.62
C LEU A 435 -3.43 -5.14 -11.58
N ILE A 436 -2.67 -4.05 -11.71
CA ILE A 436 -3.05 -2.78 -11.08
C ILE A 436 -4.12 -2.15 -11.98
N ASN A 437 -5.37 -2.38 -11.63
CA ASN A 437 -6.48 -1.59 -12.12
C ASN A 437 -6.60 -0.37 -11.19
N SER A 438 -5.97 0.75 -11.56
CA SER A 438 -5.96 1.99 -10.78
C SER A 438 -7.33 2.67 -10.84
N ALA A 439 -8.32 2.12 -10.14
CA ALA A 439 -9.62 2.78 -9.94
C ALA A 439 -9.53 3.92 -8.92
N SER A 440 -8.46 3.99 -8.12
CA SER A 440 -8.15 5.11 -7.25
C SER A 440 -7.12 5.99 -7.94
N GLY A 441 -7.56 7.13 -8.49
CA GLY A 441 -6.68 8.16 -9.07
C GLY A 441 -5.76 8.85 -8.06
N LYS A 442 -5.01 8.08 -7.27
CA LYS A 442 -3.91 8.51 -6.41
C LYS A 442 -2.65 7.76 -6.85
N ASP A 443 -1.58 8.54 -6.99
CA ASP A 443 -0.23 8.16 -7.42
C ASP A 443 0.35 7.02 -6.57
N GLU A 444 0.20 5.76 -7.00
CA GLU A 444 0.69 4.59 -6.26
C GLU A 444 1.50 3.67 -7.20
N ARG A 445 2.76 4.07 -7.35
CA ARG A 445 3.89 3.25 -7.81
C ARG A 445 3.87 1.95 -7.02
N THR A 446 3.38 0.86 -7.59
CA THR A 446 3.59 -0.48 -7.04
C THR A 446 4.18 -1.35 -8.14
N TYR A 447 5.47 -1.64 -8.04
CA TYR A 447 6.19 -2.46 -9.01
C TYR A 447 6.80 -3.66 -8.32
N SER A 448 6.58 -4.84 -8.91
CA SER A 448 7.30 -6.04 -8.51
C SER A 448 8.35 -6.36 -9.56
N LEU A 449 9.59 -6.52 -9.07
CA LEU A 449 10.72 -6.90 -9.88
C LEU A 449 11.17 -8.32 -9.55
N TYR A 450 11.64 -9.01 -10.58
CA TYR A 450 12.07 -10.39 -10.48
C TYR A 450 13.37 -10.61 -11.23
N LYS A 451 14.33 -11.23 -10.56
CA LYS A 451 15.57 -11.71 -11.15
C LYS A 451 15.28 -12.88 -12.08
N VAL A 452 15.85 -12.81 -13.28
CA VAL A 452 15.85 -13.93 -14.20
C VAL A 452 16.78 -15.03 -13.67
N GLN A 453 16.32 -16.28 -13.78
CA GLN A 453 17.05 -17.47 -13.37
C GLN A 453 17.65 -18.16 -14.59
N TYR A 454 18.96 -18.40 -14.53
CA TYR A 454 19.72 -19.02 -15.62
C TYR A 454 20.16 -20.46 -15.32
N SER A 455 20.09 -20.88 -14.05
CA SER A 455 20.57 -22.19 -13.62
C SER A 455 19.70 -23.34 -14.13
N GLU A 456 20.32 -24.30 -14.83
CA GLU A 456 19.67 -25.56 -15.21
C GLU A 456 19.06 -26.32 -14.02
N LYS A 457 19.73 -26.25 -12.86
CA LYS A 457 19.22 -26.85 -11.62
C LYS A 457 17.94 -26.17 -11.14
N ALA A 458 17.89 -24.84 -11.21
CA ALA A 458 16.69 -24.07 -10.85
C ALA A 458 15.53 -24.37 -11.82
N LYS A 459 15.80 -24.36 -13.13
CA LYS A 459 14.82 -24.74 -14.18
C LYS A 459 14.22 -26.11 -13.93
N LYS A 460 15.06 -27.15 -13.77
CA LYS A 460 14.59 -28.52 -13.49
C LYS A 460 13.77 -28.62 -12.20
N LYS A 461 14.14 -27.87 -11.15
CA LYS A 461 13.39 -27.82 -9.88
C LYS A 461 12.01 -27.21 -10.08
N ALA A 462 11.93 -26.08 -10.78
CA ALA A 462 10.66 -25.40 -11.09
C ALA A 462 9.76 -26.29 -11.95
N VAL A 463 10.30 -26.85 -13.04
CA VAL A 463 9.60 -27.81 -13.93
C VAL A 463 8.99 -28.97 -13.14
N LYS A 464 9.78 -29.60 -12.27
CA LYS A 464 9.30 -30.74 -11.47
C LYS A 464 8.13 -30.35 -10.56
N LYS A 465 8.20 -29.19 -9.89
CA LYS A 465 7.12 -28.73 -9.01
C LYS A 465 5.86 -28.39 -9.79
N ILE A 466 5.99 -27.65 -10.88
CA ILE A 466 4.88 -27.25 -11.75
C ILE A 466 4.19 -28.50 -12.32
N ALA A 467 4.97 -29.47 -12.81
CA ALA A 467 4.44 -30.73 -13.32
C ALA A 467 3.60 -31.50 -12.27
N ILE A 468 4.02 -31.49 -11.00
CA ILE A 468 3.25 -32.12 -9.90
C ILE A 468 1.92 -31.39 -9.67
N ALA A 469 1.93 -30.06 -9.64
CA ALA A 469 0.71 -29.26 -9.45
C ALA A 469 -0.27 -29.43 -10.62
N LEU A 470 0.23 -29.37 -11.86
CA LEU A 470 -0.58 -29.56 -13.07
C LEU A 470 -1.16 -30.97 -13.16
N ASN A 471 -0.41 -32.00 -12.73
CA ASN A 471 -0.94 -33.36 -12.62
C ASN A 471 -2.14 -33.48 -11.69
N LYS A 472 -2.09 -32.79 -10.55
CA LYS A 472 -3.20 -32.78 -9.60
C LYS A 472 -4.41 -32.08 -10.22
N LEU A 473 -4.18 -30.95 -10.88
CA LEU A 473 -5.21 -30.17 -11.53
C LEU A 473 -5.90 -30.95 -12.66
N ARG A 474 -5.12 -31.61 -13.52
CA ARG A 474 -5.61 -32.41 -14.66
C ARG A 474 -6.66 -33.45 -14.29
N ARG A 475 -6.54 -34.05 -13.10
CA ARG A 475 -7.48 -35.08 -12.60
C ARG A 475 -8.86 -34.52 -12.25
N HIS A 476 -8.98 -33.19 -12.17
CA HIS A 476 -10.18 -32.50 -11.73
C HIS A 476 -10.76 -31.56 -12.80
N ILE A 477 -10.04 -31.33 -13.89
CA ILE A 477 -10.57 -30.65 -15.07
C ILE A 477 -11.64 -31.56 -15.69
N PRO A 478 -12.88 -31.07 -15.91
CA PRO A 478 -13.94 -31.87 -16.50
C PRO A 478 -13.62 -32.22 -17.95
N THR A 479 -13.88 -33.46 -18.35
CA THR A 479 -13.71 -33.93 -19.74
C THR A 479 -14.99 -33.84 -20.56
N ASP A 480 -16.12 -33.66 -19.90
CA ASP A 480 -17.48 -33.61 -20.46
C ASP A 480 -18.02 -32.17 -20.62
N ASN A 481 -17.27 -31.17 -20.12
CA ASN A 481 -17.63 -29.77 -20.19
C ASN A 481 -16.48 -28.97 -20.86
N GLU A 482 -16.58 -28.81 -22.18
CA GLU A 482 -15.56 -28.13 -22.99
C GLU A 482 -15.40 -26.64 -22.64
N GLU A 483 -16.47 -25.95 -22.23
CA GLU A 483 -16.40 -24.55 -21.81
C GLU A 483 -15.58 -24.39 -20.52
N LEU A 484 -15.89 -25.20 -19.49
CA LEU A 484 -15.17 -25.17 -18.22
C LEU A 484 -13.73 -25.65 -18.38
N LYS A 485 -13.49 -26.66 -19.23
CA LYS A 485 -12.15 -27.13 -19.59
C LYS A 485 -11.34 -26.02 -20.27
N ARG A 486 -11.93 -25.29 -21.22
CA ARG A 486 -11.31 -24.12 -21.87
C ARG A 486 -10.95 -23.03 -20.84
N GLU A 487 -11.88 -22.66 -19.96
CA GLU A 487 -11.60 -21.67 -18.90
C GLU A 487 -10.47 -22.13 -17.95
N CYS A 488 -10.39 -23.43 -17.65
CA CYS A 488 -9.28 -23.99 -16.88
C CYS A 488 -7.94 -23.84 -17.64
N HIS A 489 -7.89 -24.15 -18.92
CA HIS A 489 -6.67 -24.03 -19.74
C HIS A 489 -6.21 -22.57 -19.84
N ILE A 490 -7.15 -21.65 -20.07
CA ILE A 490 -6.90 -20.19 -20.09
C ILE A 490 -6.29 -19.74 -18.74
N ALA A 491 -6.86 -20.16 -17.61
CA ALA A 491 -6.30 -19.80 -16.30
C ALA A 491 -4.90 -20.38 -16.06
N ILE A 492 -4.66 -21.64 -16.47
CA ILE A 492 -3.33 -22.26 -16.37
C ILE A 492 -2.31 -21.46 -17.18
N TYR A 493 -2.62 -21.15 -18.44
CA TYR A 493 -1.79 -20.34 -19.30
C TYR A 493 -1.44 -19.01 -18.62
N TYR A 494 -2.46 -18.30 -18.12
CA TYR A 494 -2.29 -17.00 -17.49
C TYR A 494 -1.45 -17.02 -16.21
N MET A 495 -1.60 -18.06 -15.39
CA MET A 495 -0.82 -18.21 -14.15
C MET A 495 0.64 -18.60 -14.42
N LEU A 496 0.90 -19.30 -15.53
CA LEU A 496 2.24 -19.76 -15.89
C LEU A 496 3.04 -18.73 -16.69
N ASN A 497 2.39 -17.83 -17.44
CA ASN A 497 3.06 -16.98 -18.42
C ASN A 497 4.19 -16.15 -17.82
N GLU A 498 3.94 -15.45 -16.71
CA GLU A 498 4.97 -14.64 -16.02
C GLU A 498 6.15 -15.51 -15.55
N VAL A 499 5.85 -16.71 -15.05
CA VAL A 499 6.87 -17.65 -14.58
C VAL A 499 7.74 -18.12 -15.74
N MET A 500 7.19 -18.31 -16.94
CA MET A 500 7.99 -18.70 -18.12
C MET A 500 9.09 -17.67 -18.36
N TYR A 501 8.71 -16.39 -18.43
CA TYR A 501 9.63 -15.28 -18.66
C TYR A 501 10.59 -15.00 -17.49
N LEU A 502 10.59 -15.77 -16.40
CA LEU A 502 11.63 -15.70 -15.37
C LEU A 502 12.82 -16.62 -15.62
N TYR A 503 12.79 -17.49 -16.64
CA TYR A 503 13.87 -18.45 -16.88
C TYR A 503 14.48 -18.29 -18.27
N LYS A 504 15.81 -18.16 -18.31
CA LYS A 504 16.62 -18.08 -19.53
C LYS A 504 17.66 -19.20 -19.59
N ASP A 505 18.28 -19.35 -20.75
CA ASP A 505 19.39 -20.29 -20.93
C ASP A 505 20.68 -19.79 -20.31
N GLU A 506 21.49 -20.72 -19.79
CA GLU A 506 22.72 -20.43 -19.05
C GLU A 506 23.73 -19.61 -19.87
N GLN A 507 23.72 -19.75 -21.19
CA GLN A 507 24.56 -18.96 -22.11
C GLN A 507 24.30 -17.44 -22.03
N TYR A 508 23.12 -17.03 -21.57
CA TYR A 508 22.73 -15.63 -21.39
C TYR A 508 22.93 -15.14 -19.94
N SER A 509 23.50 -15.96 -19.05
CA SER A 509 23.66 -15.63 -17.63
C SER A 509 24.44 -14.36 -17.35
N SER A 510 25.32 -13.94 -18.28
CA SER A 510 26.03 -12.67 -18.15
C SER A 510 25.08 -11.46 -18.14
N GLU A 511 23.91 -11.53 -18.77
CA GLU A 511 22.90 -10.44 -18.82
C GLU A 511 22.45 -9.94 -17.44
N ASN A 512 22.37 -10.84 -16.46
CA ASN A 512 21.94 -10.54 -15.08
C ASN A 512 20.67 -9.67 -15.07
N GLU A 513 19.63 -10.18 -15.73
CA GLU A 513 18.40 -9.43 -15.93
C GLU A 513 17.51 -9.40 -14.69
N VAL A 514 16.79 -8.29 -14.58
CA VAL A 514 15.67 -8.09 -13.68
C VAL A 514 14.48 -7.65 -14.52
N ARG A 515 13.33 -8.29 -14.36
CA ARG A 515 12.13 -8.06 -15.16
C ARG A 515 11.02 -7.46 -14.32
N LEU A 516 10.23 -6.60 -14.95
CA LEU A 516 8.99 -6.05 -14.43
C LEU A 516 7.84 -6.52 -15.32
N PHE A 517 6.76 -6.99 -14.70
CA PHE A 517 5.57 -7.47 -15.40
C PHE A 517 4.33 -6.68 -14.98
N THR A 518 3.46 -6.40 -15.93
CA THR A 518 2.07 -5.99 -15.70
C THR A 518 1.16 -6.76 -16.64
N ARG A 519 -0.04 -7.10 -16.21
CA ARG A 519 -1.09 -7.66 -17.03
C ARG A 519 -2.14 -6.60 -17.29
N LYS A 520 -2.50 -6.45 -18.56
CA LYS A 520 -3.47 -5.46 -19.03
C LYS A 520 -4.34 -6.06 -20.11
N GLU A 521 -5.60 -5.66 -20.13
CA GLU A 521 -6.49 -5.92 -21.28
C GLU A 521 -6.02 -5.10 -22.48
N LEU A 522 -6.25 -5.61 -23.70
CA LEU A 522 -5.84 -4.93 -24.93
C LEU A 522 -6.34 -3.48 -25.01
N HIS A 523 -7.54 -3.20 -24.52
CA HIS A 523 -8.12 -1.86 -24.56
C HIS A 523 -7.53 -0.89 -23.53
N GLU A 524 -6.79 -1.40 -22.54
CA GLU A 524 -6.03 -0.57 -21.58
C GLU A 524 -4.63 -0.22 -22.10
N ALA A 525 -4.16 -0.89 -23.16
CA ALA A 525 -2.87 -0.64 -23.77
C ALA A 525 -2.91 0.54 -24.74
N GLN A 526 -1.77 1.21 -24.89
CA GLN A 526 -1.54 2.34 -25.78
C GLN A 526 -0.90 1.85 -27.08
N LEU A 527 -1.24 2.52 -28.19
CA LEU A 527 -0.58 2.32 -29.48
C LEU A 527 0.73 3.11 -29.52
N ASP A 528 1.83 2.47 -29.89
CA ASP A 528 3.10 3.15 -30.13
C ASP A 528 3.11 3.77 -31.54
N GLU A 529 2.74 5.05 -31.64
CA GLU A 529 2.74 5.77 -32.92
C GLU A 529 4.14 5.89 -33.54
N SER A 530 5.19 5.71 -32.74
CA SER A 530 6.58 5.71 -33.24
C SER A 530 7.05 4.36 -33.79
N ASP A 531 6.30 3.28 -33.54
CA ASP A 531 6.63 1.92 -33.99
C ASP A 531 5.34 1.16 -34.35
N ILE A 532 4.97 1.24 -35.63
CA ILE A 532 3.69 0.76 -36.15
C ILE A 532 3.47 -0.72 -35.77
N GLY A 533 2.35 -0.99 -35.12
CA GLY A 533 1.93 -2.34 -34.74
C GLY A 533 2.35 -2.76 -33.33
N LYS A 534 3.00 -1.88 -32.56
CA LYS A 534 3.34 -2.13 -31.15
C LYS A 534 2.34 -1.55 -30.17
N LEU A 535 1.99 -2.37 -29.18
CA LEU A 535 1.24 -1.99 -27.99
C LEU A 535 2.16 -1.88 -26.78
N PHE A 536 1.92 -0.87 -25.96
CA PHE A 536 2.61 -0.70 -24.70
C PHE A 536 1.67 -0.24 -23.60
N THR A 537 2.08 -0.49 -22.37
CA THR A 537 1.54 0.20 -21.20
C THR A 537 2.69 0.91 -20.50
N THR A 538 2.38 1.72 -19.50
CA THR A 538 3.37 2.60 -18.86
C THR A 538 3.49 2.28 -17.40
N THR A 539 4.71 2.34 -16.88
CA THR A 539 4.90 2.52 -15.44
C THR A 539 4.35 3.89 -15.03
N GLY A 540 4.15 4.07 -13.73
CA GLY A 540 4.16 5.40 -13.13
C GLY A 540 5.58 5.98 -13.06
N PRO A 541 5.75 7.18 -12.48
CA PRO A 541 7.04 7.87 -12.38
C PRO A 541 8.06 7.07 -11.57
N ILE A 542 9.07 6.50 -12.24
CA ILE A 542 10.06 5.61 -11.61
C ILE A 542 11.52 6.07 -11.85
N LEU A 543 11.74 6.88 -12.87
CA LEU A 543 13.05 7.46 -13.18
C LEU A 543 13.23 8.79 -12.43
N PHE A 544 14.46 9.12 -12.05
CA PHE A 544 14.82 10.43 -11.49
C PHE A 544 14.10 10.80 -10.17
N THR A 545 13.58 9.80 -9.45
CA THR A 545 12.85 9.96 -8.18
C THR A 545 13.75 9.84 -6.94
N GLY A 546 14.93 9.23 -7.09
CA GLY A 546 15.87 8.96 -6.01
C GLY A 546 17.07 9.93 -5.98
N PRO A 547 17.67 10.19 -4.80
CA PRO A 547 18.81 11.10 -4.66
C PRO A 547 20.08 10.64 -5.41
N ASP A 548 20.10 9.39 -5.85
CA ASP A 548 21.21 8.70 -6.49
C ASP A 548 20.91 8.33 -7.95
N SER A 549 19.94 9.01 -8.55
CA SER A 549 19.60 8.95 -9.97
C SER A 549 20.82 9.23 -10.87
N GLU A 550 20.94 8.48 -11.95
CA GLU A 550 22.09 8.55 -12.87
C GLU A 550 21.69 8.31 -14.33
N ILE A 551 22.32 9.06 -15.24
CA ILE A 551 22.35 8.82 -16.69
C ILE A 551 23.81 8.57 -17.12
N VAL A 552 24.04 7.45 -17.82
CA VAL A 552 25.32 7.09 -18.41
C VAL A 552 25.25 7.29 -19.93
N ILE A 553 26.17 8.10 -20.45
CA ILE A 553 26.32 8.36 -21.89
C ILE A 553 27.17 7.25 -22.50
N GLY A 554 26.62 6.55 -23.50
CA GLY A 554 27.27 5.41 -24.15
C GLY A 554 28.57 5.77 -24.88
N PRO A 555 29.44 4.78 -25.12
CA PRO A 555 30.79 5.02 -25.61
C PRO A 555 30.85 5.54 -27.05
N LYS A 556 29.86 5.21 -27.90
CA LYS A 556 29.75 5.63 -29.30
C LYS A 556 29.11 7.01 -29.52
N VAL A 557 28.66 7.68 -28.46
CA VAL A 557 28.08 9.02 -28.58
C VAL A 557 29.16 9.99 -29.05
N LYS A 558 28.94 10.62 -30.22
CA LYS A 558 29.97 11.42 -30.92
C LYS A 558 30.43 12.62 -30.11
N ASP A 559 29.49 13.48 -29.70
CA ASP A 559 29.78 14.70 -28.92
C ASP A 559 29.28 14.53 -27.48
N LYS A 560 30.00 13.72 -26.70
CA LYS A 560 29.61 13.40 -25.31
C LYS A 560 29.48 14.66 -24.46
N ARG A 561 30.34 15.66 -24.68
CA ARG A 561 30.35 16.89 -23.88
C ARG A 561 29.13 17.76 -24.18
N ALA A 562 28.78 17.95 -25.45
CA ALA A 562 27.56 18.70 -25.79
C ALA A 562 26.30 17.97 -25.28
N VAL A 563 26.25 16.64 -25.41
CA VAL A 563 25.14 15.83 -24.90
C VAL A 563 25.04 15.92 -23.38
N GLU A 564 26.15 15.83 -22.64
CA GLU A 564 26.19 15.99 -21.19
C GLU A 564 25.61 17.33 -20.75
N LEU A 565 26.03 18.43 -21.40
CA LEU A 565 25.51 19.77 -21.11
C LEU A 565 24.02 19.89 -21.44
N SER A 566 23.57 19.29 -22.55
CA SER A 566 22.16 19.25 -22.93
C SER A 566 21.31 18.51 -21.89
N LEU A 567 21.75 17.33 -21.45
CA LEU A 567 21.06 16.53 -20.43
C LEU A 567 20.99 17.26 -19.10
N LYS A 568 22.10 17.85 -18.64
CA LYS A 568 22.13 18.61 -17.38
C LYS A 568 21.16 19.80 -17.41
N LYS A 569 21.10 20.52 -18.53
CA LYS A 569 20.13 21.62 -18.71
C LYS A 569 18.69 21.11 -18.60
N ARG A 570 18.34 20.03 -19.32
CA ARG A 570 16.99 19.47 -19.27
C ARG A 570 16.62 18.92 -17.89
N LEU A 571 17.55 18.26 -17.21
CA LEU A 571 17.34 17.78 -15.85
C LEU A 571 17.03 18.95 -14.90
N LEU A 572 17.70 20.09 -15.05
CA LEU A 572 17.41 21.29 -14.29
C LEU A 572 16.01 21.85 -14.61
N GLU A 573 15.67 21.99 -15.89
CA GLU A 573 14.39 22.54 -16.37
C GLU A 573 13.18 21.66 -15.97
N ASN A 574 13.37 20.34 -15.90
CA ASN A 574 12.34 19.38 -15.48
C ASN A 574 12.39 19.07 -13.97
N GLY A 575 13.17 19.81 -13.17
CA GLY A 575 13.19 19.66 -11.70
C GLY A 575 14.04 18.50 -11.14
N HIS A 576 14.69 17.72 -11.99
CA HIS A 576 15.53 16.55 -11.65
C HIS A 576 17.02 16.90 -11.44
N HIS A 577 17.30 18.09 -10.88
CA HIS A 577 18.65 18.66 -10.72
C HIS A 577 19.65 17.82 -9.88
N HIS A 578 19.16 16.84 -9.12
CA HIS A 578 19.99 15.91 -8.33
C HIS A 578 20.51 14.71 -9.14
N THR A 579 20.01 14.50 -10.35
CA THR A 579 20.43 13.38 -11.22
C THR A 579 21.84 13.60 -11.77
N LYS A 580 22.70 12.60 -11.61
CA LYS A 580 24.07 12.62 -12.13
C LYS A 580 24.10 12.26 -13.62
N VAL A 581 25.01 12.87 -14.36
CA VAL A 581 25.31 12.52 -15.76
C VAL A 581 26.80 12.21 -15.86
N ARG A 582 27.15 11.04 -16.37
CA ARG A 582 28.55 10.62 -16.58
C ARG A 582 28.74 9.92 -17.92
N HIS A 583 30.00 9.70 -18.30
CA HIS A 583 30.37 8.93 -19.48
C HIS A 583 30.58 7.47 -19.12
N SER A 584 30.26 6.57 -20.06
CA SER A 584 30.65 5.16 -20.01
C SER A 584 32.17 5.03 -19.95
N GLU A 585 32.64 4.08 -19.14
CA GLU A 585 34.05 3.72 -18.97
C GLU A 585 34.47 2.56 -19.88
N ILE A 586 33.54 2.00 -20.65
CA ILE A 586 33.81 0.89 -21.57
C ILE A 586 34.57 1.39 -22.79
N ASP A 587 35.71 0.74 -23.05
CA ASP A 587 36.44 0.86 -24.30
C ASP A 587 35.67 0.17 -25.43
N TYR A 588 35.12 0.96 -26.34
CA TYR A 588 34.38 0.49 -27.50
C TYR A 588 35.31 0.57 -28.72
N ARG A 589 36.00 -0.54 -28.99
CA ARG A 589 36.90 -0.69 -30.13
C ARG A 589 36.15 -0.97 -31.43
#